data_AF-A0A151K2X0-F1
#
_entry.id   AF-A0A151K2X0-F1
#
_cell.length_a   1.000
_cell.length_b   1.000
_cell.length_c   1.000
_cell.angle_alpha   90.00
_cell.angle_beta   90.00
_cell.angle_gamma   90.00
#
_symmetry.space_group_name_H-M   'P 1'
#
loop_
_entity.id
_entity.type
_entity.pdbx_description
1 polymer ?
#
loop_
_entity_poly.entity_id
_entity_poly.type
_entity_poly.pdbx_seq_one_letter_code
_entity_poly.pdbx_strand_id
1 'polypeptide(L)'
;MDGIFIFGTPATSVIAIGSNDFHIYRLSEALSNKGWSLNPLQFPCGIHICVTHVHTEPGVADQFLEDVNTELEIIMEDRNVPVKGKLAMYGMSQSIPDRSVVGEITKSFLDSMYYTE
;
A
#
# COMPACT_ATOMS: atom_id res chain seq x y z
N MET A 1 -8.73 -12.39 -8.83
CA MET A 1 -7.43 -12.45 -8.15
C MET A 1 -7.72 -12.86 -6.72
N ASP A 2 -7.25 -14.03 -6.31
CA ASP A 2 -7.54 -14.55 -4.98
C ASP A 2 -6.73 -13.82 -3.92
N GLY A 3 -7.21 -13.76 -2.68
CA GLY A 3 -6.50 -13.11 -1.58
C GLY A 3 -6.72 -11.60 -1.44
N ILE A 4 -7.40 -10.94 -2.37
CA ILE A 4 -7.72 -9.51 -2.31
C ILE A 4 -9.17 -9.20 -2.68
N PHE A 5 -9.65 -8.04 -2.24
CA PHE A 5 -10.97 -7.51 -2.59
C PHE A 5 -10.89 -6.00 -2.85
N ILE A 6 -11.85 -5.49 -3.62
CA ILE A 6 -12.02 -4.04 -3.84
C ILE A 6 -12.96 -3.51 -2.75
N PHE A 7 -12.61 -2.37 -2.14
CA PHE A 7 -13.52 -1.69 -1.23
C PHE A 7 -14.68 -1.04 -1.98
N GLY A 8 -15.89 -1.54 -1.74
CA GLY A 8 -17.11 -1.01 -2.36
C GLY A 8 -17.16 -1.23 -3.87
N THR A 9 -17.76 -0.28 -4.59
CA THR A 9 -17.89 -0.32 -6.05
C THR A 9 -17.41 1.03 -6.61
N PRO A 10 -16.11 1.19 -6.92
CA PRO A 10 -15.57 2.46 -7.38
C PRO A 10 -16.18 2.84 -8.73
N ALA A 11 -16.74 4.05 -8.83
CA ALA A 11 -17.35 4.57 -10.04
C ALA A 11 -16.39 5.42 -10.90
N THR A 12 -15.19 5.68 -10.39
CA THR A 12 -14.19 6.58 -11.01
C THR A 12 -12.80 5.94 -10.96
N SER A 13 -11.75 6.74 -11.15
CA SER A 13 -10.38 6.27 -11.34
C SER A 13 -9.65 5.79 -10.08
N VAL A 14 -10.24 5.93 -8.89
CA VAL A 14 -9.60 5.51 -7.63
C VAL A 14 -10.12 4.14 -7.24
N ILE A 15 -9.20 3.17 -7.14
CA ILE A 15 -9.51 1.79 -6.79
C ILE A 15 -8.76 1.45 -5.51
N ALA A 16 -9.51 1.23 -4.43
CA ALA A 16 -8.97 0.79 -3.15
C ALA A 16 -9.07 -0.73 -3.00
N ILE A 17 -7.98 -1.36 -2.55
CA ILE A 17 -7.78 -2.80 -2.45
C ILE A 17 -7.48 -3.15 -0.99
N GLY A 18 -8.13 -4.20 -0.50
CA GLY A 18 -7.91 -4.81 0.81
C GLY A 18 -7.64 -6.31 0.70
N SER A 19 -7.28 -6.94 1.82
CA SER A 19 -7.15 -8.39 1.96
C SER A 19 -7.64 -8.83 3.32
N ASN A 20 -8.29 -10.00 3.37
CA ASN A 20 -8.62 -10.71 4.61
C ASN A 20 -7.69 -11.91 4.86
N ASP A 21 -6.83 -12.25 3.89
CA ASP A 21 -5.97 -13.44 3.92
C ASP A 21 -4.54 -13.14 4.38
N PHE A 22 -4.06 -11.91 4.17
CA PHE A 22 -2.74 -11.43 4.58
C PHE A 22 -2.77 -9.93 4.85
N HIS A 23 -1.70 -9.39 5.44
CA HIS A 23 -1.61 -7.95 5.66
C HIS A 23 -1.37 -7.19 4.34
N ILE A 24 -2.36 -6.42 3.86
CA ILE A 24 -2.35 -5.78 2.52
C ILE A 24 -1.10 -4.97 2.18
N TYR A 25 -0.45 -4.36 3.17
CA TYR A 25 0.83 -3.66 2.97
C TYR A 25 1.98 -4.54 2.46
N ARG A 26 1.92 -5.87 2.60
CA ARG A 26 2.88 -6.77 1.94
C ARG A 26 2.82 -6.65 0.42
N LEU A 27 1.61 -6.61 -0.14
CA LEU A 27 1.41 -6.38 -1.57
C LEU A 27 1.91 -5.00 -1.97
N SER A 28 1.67 -3.99 -1.14
CA SER A 28 2.20 -2.64 -1.37
C SER A 28 3.73 -2.58 -1.41
N GLU A 29 4.41 -3.30 -0.51
CA GLU A 29 5.87 -3.37 -0.45
C GLU A 29 6.43 -4.08 -1.68
N ALA A 30 5.85 -5.24 -2.00
CA ALA A 30 6.21 -6.03 -3.16
C ALA A 30 6.09 -5.26 -4.47
N LEU A 31 4.96 -4.58 -4.69
CA LEU A 31 4.74 -3.75 -5.86
C LEU A 31 5.67 -2.51 -5.87
N SER A 32 5.97 -1.94 -4.70
CA SER A 32 6.97 -0.86 -4.58
C SER A 32 8.36 -1.30 -5.01
N ASN A 33 8.76 -2.55 -4.77
CA ASN A 33 10.05 -3.09 -5.23
C ASN A 33 10.08 -3.28 -6.76
N LYS A 34 8.92 -3.41 -7.39
CA LYS A 34 8.74 -3.42 -8.84
C LYS A 34 8.57 -2.03 -9.47
N GLY A 35 8.63 -0.97 -8.65
CA GLY A 35 8.55 0.42 -9.12
C GLY A 35 7.16 1.05 -9.05
N TRP A 36 6.14 0.31 -8.59
CA TRP A 36 4.80 0.86 -8.40
C TRP A 36 4.69 1.68 -7.13
N SER A 37 4.25 2.93 -7.24
CA SER A 37 3.99 3.79 -6.08
C SER A 37 2.51 3.83 -5.74
N LEU A 38 2.08 2.95 -4.85
CA LEU A 38 0.69 2.90 -4.37
C LEU A 38 0.54 3.67 -3.06
N ASN A 39 -0.67 4.19 -2.83
CA ASN A 39 -0.97 4.95 -1.62
C ASN A 39 -1.46 4.02 -0.51
N PRO A 40 -0.76 3.94 0.64
CA PRO A 40 -1.28 3.21 1.80
C PRO A 40 -2.48 3.95 2.42
N LEU A 41 -3.51 3.18 2.75
CA LEU A 41 -4.72 3.64 3.44
C LEU A 41 -4.78 3.08 4.85
N GLN A 42 -5.49 3.78 5.74
CA GLN A 42 -5.69 3.41 7.14
C GLN A 42 -7.17 3.59 7.53
N PHE A 43 -7.64 2.79 8.50
CA PHE A 43 -9.01 2.81 9.03
C PHE A 43 -10.12 2.61 7.96
N PRO A 44 -10.15 1.47 7.25
CA PRO A 44 -9.39 0.22 7.46
C PRO A 44 -8.04 0.17 6.71
N CYS A 45 -7.19 -0.82 7.03
CA CYS A 45 -5.98 -1.08 6.25
C CYS A 45 -6.33 -1.37 4.79
N GLY A 46 -5.69 -0.66 3.87
CA GLY A 46 -5.88 -0.84 2.44
C GLY A 46 -4.75 -0.19 1.66
N ILE A 47 -4.76 -0.37 0.35
CA ILE A 47 -3.96 0.42 -0.58
C ILE A 47 -4.85 0.94 -1.68
N HIS A 48 -4.50 2.04 -2.32
CA HIS A 48 -5.18 2.44 -3.54
C HIS A 48 -4.24 2.86 -4.65
N ILE A 49 -4.73 2.70 -5.86
CA ILE A 49 -4.21 3.32 -7.07
C ILE A 49 -5.21 4.38 -7.54
N CYS A 50 -4.70 5.54 -7.95
CA CYS A 50 -5.47 6.52 -8.69
C CYS A 50 -5.04 6.43 -10.15
N VAL A 51 -5.91 5.87 -11.00
CA VAL A 51 -5.67 5.76 -12.42
C VAL A 51 -5.70 7.16 -13.03
N THR A 52 -4.65 7.49 -13.74
CA THR A 52 -4.48 8.76 -14.46
C THR A 52 -4.10 8.47 -15.91
N HIS A 53 -3.95 9.50 -16.73
CA HIS A 53 -3.64 9.33 -18.15
C HIS A 53 -2.41 8.45 -18.42
N VAL A 54 -1.35 8.56 -17.62
CA VAL A 54 -0.13 7.74 -17.81
C VAL A 54 -0.37 6.24 -17.64
N HIS A 55 -1.41 5.86 -16.92
CA HIS A 55 -1.79 4.46 -16.72
C HIS A 55 -2.62 3.90 -17.88
N THR A 56 -3.06 4.77 -18.80
CA THR A 56 -3.82 4.38 -20.00
C THR A 56 -2.92 4.10 -21.21
N GLU A 57 -1.61 4.31 -21.07
CA GLU A 57 -0.63 3.95 -22.09
C GLU A 57 -0.64 2.43 -22.35
N PRO A 58 -0.38 1.99 -23.60
CA PRO A 58 -0.42 0.58 -23.95
C PRO A 58 0.44 -0.29 -23.04
N GLY A 59 -0.16 -1.34 -22.46
CA GLY A 59 0.52 -2.34 -21.65
C GLY A 59 0.73 -1.97 -20.17
N VAL A 60 0.49 -0.72 -19.75
CA VAL A 60 0.70 -0.33 -18.33
C VAL A 60 -0.30 -1.03 -17.41
N ALA A 61 -1.57 -1.11 -17.81
CA ALA A 61 -2.59 -1.82 -17.05
C ALA A 61 -2.31 -3.33 -17.00
N ASP A 62 -1.89 -3.93 -18.11
CA ASP A 62 -1.56 -5.36 -18.18
C ASP A 62 -0.37 -5.70 -17.29
N GLN A 63 0.69 -4.89 -17.36
CA GLN A 63 1.88 -5.04 -16.49
C GLN A 63 1.51 -4.92 -15.01
N PHE A 64 0.64 -3.97 -14.65
CA PHE A 64 0.16 -3.82 -13.27
C PHE A 64 -0.55 -5.08 -12.80
N LEU A 65 -1.45 -5.64 -13.62
CA LEU A 65 -2.21 -6.84 -13.27
C LEU A 65 -1.31 -8.09 -13.18
N GLU A 66 -0.31 -8.21 -14.06
CA GLU A 66 0.67 -9.29 -14.04
C GLU A 66 1.53 -9.24 -12.77
N ASP A 67 2.03 -8.05 -12.42
CA ASP A 67 2.80 -7.85 -11.20
C ASP A 67 1.97 -8.12 -9.94
N VAL A 68 0.71 -7.68 -9.90
CA VAL A 68 -0.20 -7.99 -8.80
C VAL A 68 -0.43 -9.49 -8.68
N ASN A 69 -0.70 -10.20 -9.78
CA ASN A 69 -0.89 -11.65 -9.75
C ASN A 69 0.35 -12.38 -9.25
N THR A 70 1.52 -12.04 -9.79
CA THR A 70 2.80 -12.66 -9.41
C THR A 70 3.06 -12.50 -7.91
N GLU A 71 2.88 -11.29 -7.37
CA GLU A 71 3.13 -11.04 -5.95
C GLU A 71 2.06 -11.65 -5.05
N LEU A 72 0.81 -11.76 -5.51
CA LEU A 72 -0.23 -12.49 -4.78
C LEU A 72 0.12 -13.97 -4.65
N GLU A 73 0.58 -14.62 -5.72
CA GLU A 73 1.01 -16.03 -5.67
C GLU A 73 2.11 -16.22 -4.61
N ILE A 74 3.15 -15.38 -4.63
CA ILE A 74 4.26 -15.43 -3.66
C ILE A 74 3.77 -15.17 -2.22
N ILE A 75 2.93 -14.15 -2.02
CA ILE A 75 2.43 -13.82 -0.68
C ILE A 75 1.55 -14.92 -0.12
N MET A 76 0.81 -15.63 -0.98
CA MET A 76 -0.12 -16.68 -0.58
C MET A 76 0.58 -17.99 -0.21
N GLU A 77 1.84 -18.19 -0.60
CA GLU A 77 2.67 -19.32 -0.13
C GLU A 77 2.92 -19.29 1.39
N ASP A 78 3.18 -18.08 1.93
CA ASP A 78 3.24 -17.85 3.39
C ASP A 78 2.56 -16.53 3.73
N ARG A 79 1.32 -16.64 4.22
CA ARG A 79 0.44 -15.51 4.56
C ARG A 79 0.83 -14.79 5.85
N ASN A 80 1.59 -15.46 6.74
CA ASN A 80 1.84 -15.00 8.10
C ASN A 80 3.12 -14.18 8.26
N VAL A 81 3.88 -13.99 7.18
CA VAL A 81 5.07 -13.13 7.20
C VAL A 81 4.67 -11.71 7.64
N PRO A 82 5.32 -11.14 8.66
CA PRO A 82 5.00 -9.79 9.12
C PRO A 82 5.45 -8.73 8.11
N VAL A 83 4.74 -7.60 8.08
CA VAL A 83 5.12 -6.42 7.28
C VAL A 83 6.42 -5.85 7.82
N LYS A 84 7.33 -5.45 6.92
CA LYS A 84 8.62 -4.83 7.26
C LYS A 84 8.73 -3.42 6.67
N GLY A 85 9.84 -2.75 6.97
CA GLY A 85 10.22 -1.48 6.35
C GLY A 85 9.26 -0.33 6.59
N LYS A 86 9.19 0.60 5.61
CA LYS A 86 8.41 1.84 5.69
C LYS A 86 6.91 1.57 5.95
N LEU A 87 6.39 0.46 5.44
CA LEU A 87 4.96 0.14 5.54
C LEU A 87 4.58 -0.49 6.88
N ALA A 88 5.55 -1.07 7.61
CA ALA A 88 5.34 -1.43 9.01
C ALA A 88 5.03 -0.20 9.87
N MET A 89 5.61 0.96 9.56
CA MET A 89 5.29 2.22 10.26
C MET A 89 3.83 2.64 10.07
N TYR A 90 3.27 2.42 8.88
CA TYR A 90 1.85 2.68 8.61
C TYR A 90 0.93 1.71 9.36
N GLY A 91 1.32 0.43 9.46
CA GLY A 91 0.57 -0.55 10.26
C GLY A 91 0.62 -0.23 11.76
N MET A 92 1.80 0.14 12.26
CA MET A 92 1.98 0.53 13.66
C MET A 92 1.24 1.82 14.01
N SER A 93 1.31 2.86 13.17
CA SER A 93 0.65 4.15 13.44
C SER A 93 -0.87 4.03 13.60
N GLN A 94 -1.48 3.03 12.96
CA GLN A 94 -2.90 2.71 13.15
C GLN A 94 -3.17 2.12 14.54
N SER A 95 -2.27 1.26 15.03
CA SER A 95 -2.42 0.55 16.31
C SER A 95 -2.10 1.39 17.54
N ILE A 96 -1.35 2.50 17.39
CA ILE A 96 -0.97 3.39 18.50
C ILE A 96 -2.21 4.15 19.01
N PRO A 97 -2.64 3.93 20.27
CA PRO A 97 -3.79 4.63 20.83
C PRO A 97 -3.53 6.12 21.07
N ASP A 98 -2.29 6.45 21.49
CA ASP A 98 -1.87 7.83 21.73
C ASP A 98 -1.46 8.51 20.42
N ARG A 99 -2.40 9.30 19.88
CA ARG A 99 -2.19 10.03 18.62
C ARG A 99 -1.16 11.16 18.73
N SER A 100 -0.73 11.57 19.93
CA SER A 100 0.33 12.57 20.09
C SER A 100 1.66 12.06 19.54
N VAL A 101 1.97 10.77 19.73
CA VAL A 101 3.18 10.10 19.21
C VAL A 101 3.23 10.15 17.68
N VAL A 102 2.09 9.89 17.01
CA VAL A 102 1.99 10.00 15.54
C VAL A 102 2.25 11.44 15.09
N GLY A 103 1.77 12.42 15.86
CA GLY A 103 2.01 13.84 15.62
C GLY A 103 3.48 14.23 15.76
N GLU A 104 4.19 13.71 16.77
CA GLU A 104 5.63 13.95 16.96
C GLU A 104 6.46 13.38 15.81
N ILE A 105 6.21 12.12 15.42
CA ILE A 105 6.89 11.49 14.28
C ILE A 105 6.66 12.31 13.00
N THR A 106 5.44 12.82 12.80
CA THR A 106 5.11 13.64 11.63
C THR A 106 5.88 14.96 11.63
N LYS A 107 6.02 15.62 12.79
CA LYS A 107 6.83 16.85 12.91
C LYS A 107 8.30 16.56 12.58
N SER A 108 8.87 15.51 13.16
CA SER A 108 10.26 15.13 12.88
C SER A 108 10.49 14.80 11.40
N PHE A 109 9.53 14.16 10.74
CA PHE A 109 9.59 13.94 9.30
C PHE A 109 9.61 15.27 8.52
N LEU A 110 8.74 16.22 8.86
CA LEU A 110 8.73 17.54 8.22
C LEU A 110 10.03 18.31 8.46
N ASP A 111 10.53 18.33 9.70
CA ASP A 111 11.80 18.97 10.05
C ASP A 111 12.96 18.38 9.23
N SER A 112 12.97 17.05 9.04
CA SER A 112 13.99 16.35 8.24
C SER A 112 13.99 16.76 6.76
N MET A 113 12.85 17.21 6.21
CA MET A 113 12.79 17.66 4.82
C MET A 113 13.49 19.01 4.60
N TYR A 114 13.69 19.80 5.65
CA TYR A 114 14.34 21.11 5.62
C TYR A 114 15.72 21.10 6.28
N TYR A 115 16.23 19.91 6.61
CA TYR A 115 17.51 19.76 7.26
C TYR A 115 18.66 20.07 6.30
N THR A 116 19.54 20.99 6.67
CA THR A 116 20.61 21.51 5.80
C THR A 116 22.02 21.22 6.32
N GLU A 117 22.18 20.50 7.43
CA GLU A 117 23.50 20.23 8.04
C GLU A 117 23.92 18.75 8.07
#